data_AF-A0A2E4IZA5-F1
#
_entry.id   AF-A0A2E4IZA5-F1
#
_cell.length_a   1.000
_cell.length_b   1.000
_cell.length_c   1.000
_cell.angle_alpha   90.00
_cell.angle_beta   90.00
_cell.angle_gamma   90.00
#
_symmetry.space_group_name_H-M   'P 1'
#
loop_
_entity.id
_entity.type
_entity.pdbx_description
1 polymer ?
#
loop_
_entity_poly.entity_id
_entity_poly.type
_entity_poly.pdbx_seq_one_letter_code
_entity_poly.pdbx_strand_id
1 'polypeptide(L)'
;MLRQDYIMRMISELGQCVRAAVASGEPGKEAEALQAVIHAQRQLFQEPPEIALAKSLDEQIDHLAKGETPFAAAHRVSDYAEILEQAALIYDHVGKESLALSSRILGLSALLNAVVRWPEQRANLAPKIDRFSALVTAEELPPPFQELLEHYETVQVP
;
A
#
# COMPACT_ATOMS: atom_id res chain seq x y z
N MET A 1 19.55 -9.26 -1.17
CA MET A 1 19.85 -8.13 -0.24
C MET A 1 19.76 -6.78 -0.94
N LEU A 2 20.66 -6.42 -1.86
CA LEU A 2 20.72 -5.08 -2.46
C LEU A 2 19.39 -4.49 -2.99
N ARG A 3 18.51 -5.30 -3.60
CA ARG A 3 17.22 -4.83 -4.15
C ARG A 3 16.18 -4.49 -3.07
N GLN A 4 16.09 -5.29 -2.00
CA GLN A 4 15.12 -5.06 -0.93
C GLN A 4 15.52 -3.83 -0.10
N ASP A 5 16.82 -3.70 0.21
CA ASP A 5 17.37 -2.53 0.89
C ASP A 5 17.15 -1.25 0.08
N TYR A 6 17.26 -1.35 -1.26
CA TYR A 6 16.96 -0.24 -2.16
C TYR A 6 15.49 0.19 -2.11
N ILE A 7 14.54 -0.76 -2.17
CA ILE A 7 13.10 -0.45 -2.12
C ILE A 7 12.71 0.16 -0.77
N MET A 8 13.20 -0.39 0.35
CA MET A 8 12.93 0.16 1.68
C MET A 8 13.47 1.59 1.81
N ARG A 9 14.68 1.85 1.31
CA ARG A 9 15.25 3.20 1.33
C ARG A 9 14.40 4.16 0.48
N MET A 10 14.00 3.74 -0.71
CA MET A 10 13.14 4.52 -1.59
C MET A 10 11.79 4.87 -0.94
N ILE A 11 11.16 3.92 -0.23
CA ILE A 11 9.89 4.18 0.49
C ILE A 11 10.11 5.14 1.66
N SER A 12 11.24 5.02 2.38
CA SER A 12 11.60 5.95 3.45
C SER A 12 11.81 7.38 2.93
N GLU A 13 12.56 7.52 1.83
CA GLU A 13 12.78 8.80 1.14
C GLU A 13 11.47 9.38 0.61
N LEU A 14 10.59 8.54 0.05
CA LEU A 14 9.25 8.93 -0.39
C LEU A 14 8.44 9.52 0.77
N GLY A 15 8.41 8.86 1.92
CA GLY A 15 7.69 9.35 3.09
C GLY A 15 8.22 10.70 3.59
N GLN A 16 9.53 10.95 3.49
CA GLN A 16 10.11 12.26 3.82
C GLN A 16 9.68 13.33 2.81
N CYS A 17 9.69 13.00 1.52
CA CYS A 17 9.24 13.87 0.45
C CYS A 17 7.77 14.27 0.61
N VAL A 18 6.87 13.30 0.85
CA VAL A 18 5.44 13.56 1.07
C VAL A 18 5.21 14.45 2.29
N ARG A 19 5.84 14.15 3.43
CA ARG A 19 5.71 14.99 4.63
C ARG A 19 6.20 16.42 4.39
N ALA A 20 7.31 16.58 3.67
CA ALA A 20 7.83 17.91 3.35
C ALA A 20 6.88 18.69 2.43
N ALA A 21 6.30 18.04 1.43
CA ALA A 21 5.31 18.65 0.55
C ALA A 21 4.08 19.11 1.33
N VAL A 22 3.45 18.21 2.09
CA VAL A 22 2.25 18.48 2.90
C VAL A 22 2.50 19.59 3.94
N ALA A 23 3.69 19.65 4.53
CA ALA A 23 4.02 20.65 5.54
C ALA A 23 4.31 22.05 4.97
N SER A 24 4.85 22.15 3.74
CA SER A 24 5.28 23.43 3.18
C SER A 24 4.14 24.33 2.71
N GLY A 25 3.03 23.75 2.25
CA GLY A 25 1.95 24.49 1.58
C GLY A 25 2.40 25.26 0.33
N GLU A 26 3.57 24.92 -0.21
CA GLU A 26 4.13 25.54 -1.41
C GLU A 26 3.52 24.90 -2.67
N PRO A 27 2.85 25.69 -3.53
CA PRO A 27 2.27 25.17 -4.75
C PRO A 27 3.31 24.45 -5.62
N GLY A 28 3.08 23.18 -5.91
CA GLY A 28 3.92 22.39 -6.81
C GLY A 28 4.73 21.30 -6.12
N LYS A 29 4.95 21.39 -4.80
CA LYS A 29 5.61 20.28 -4.07
C LYS A 29 4.75 19.02 -4.02
N GLU A 30 3.43 19.17 -4.08
CA GLU A 30 2.49 18.04 -4.17
C GLU A 30 2.66 17.28 -5.48
N ALA A 31 2.90 18.01 -6.58
CA ALA A 31 3.15 17.42 -7.88
C ALA A 31 4.48 16.63 -7.88
N GLU A 32 5.54 17.19 -7.30
CA GLU A 32 6.82 16.49 -7.14
C GLU A 32 6.69 15.24 -6.26
N ALA A 33 5.97 15.34 -5.14
CA ALA A 33 5.69 14.21 -4.26
C ALA A 33 4.90 13.11 -5.00
N LEU A 34 3.91 13.49 -5.82
CA LEU A 34 3.15 12.54 -6.61
C LEU A 34 4.01 11.86 -7.69
N GLN A 35 4.95 12.59 -8.31
CA GLN A 35 5.93 11.99 -9.22
C GLN A 35 6.84 10.98 -8.50
N ALA A 36 7.21 11.26 -7.23
CA ALA A 36 7.96 10.31 -6.42
C ALA A 36 7.15 9.04 -6.10
N VAL A 37 5.86 9.16 -5.79
CA VAL A 37 4.95 8.01 -5.62
C VAL A 37 4.90 7.17 -6.90
N ILE A 38 4.70 7.81 -8.06
CA ILE A 38 4.67 7.17 -9.36
C ILE A 38 5.99 6.43 -9.65
N HIS A 39 7.12 7.06 -9.33
CA HIS A 39 8.43 6.44 -9.47
C HIS A 39 8.56 5.19 -8.58
N ALA A 40 8.17 5.29 -7.31
CA ALA A 40 8.23 4.18 -6.37
C ALA A 40 7.38 2.99 -6.84
N GLN A 41 6.17 3.26 -7.32
CA GLN A 41 5.29 2.23 -7.87
C GLN A 41 5.91 1.55 -9.09
N ARG A 42 6.49 2.32 -10.01
CA ARG A 42 7.22 1.76 -11.17
C ARG A 42 8.39 0.88 -10.75
N GLN A 43 9.15 1.26 -9.72
CA GLN A 43 10.26 0.44 -9.23
C GLN A 43 9.77 -0.86 -8.58
N LEU A 44 8.66 -0.81 -7.85
CA LEU A 44 8.10 -1.97 -7.17
C LEU A 44 7.52 -2.99 -8.16
N PHE A 45 6.74 -2.53 -9.15
CA PHE A 45 6.13 -3.37 -10.18
C PHE A 45 7.07 -3.68 -11.35
N GLN A 46 8.15 -2.91 -11.53
CA GLN A 46 9.01 -2.95 -12.72
C GLN A 46 8.25 -2.74 -14.04
N GLU A 47 7.15 -1.99 -13.98
CA GLU A 47 6.27 -1.70 -15.10
C GLU A 47 5.78 -0.23 -15.05
N PRO A 48 5.32 0.33 -16.19
CA PRO A 48 4.57 1.58 -16.18
C PRO A 48 3.36 1.50 -15.23
N PRO A 49 3.11 2.53 -14.39
CA PRO A 49 2.00 2.52 -13.43
C PRO A 49 0.64 2.27 -14.09
N GLU A 50 0.44 2.76 -15.32
CA GLU A 50 -0.82 2.60 -16.05
C GLU A 50 -1.10 1.12 -16.34
N ILE A 51 -0.06 0.35 -16.64
CA ILE A 51 -0.14 -1.08 -16.90
C ILE A 51 -0.31 -1.87 -15.59
N ALA A 52 0.35 -1.43 -14.52
CA ALA A 52 0.20 -2.05 -13.20
C ALA A 52 -1.20 -1.83 -12.62
N LEU A 53 -1.73 -0.60 -12.69
CA LEU A 53 -3.03 -0.19 -12.14
C LEU A 53 -4.22 -0.68 -12.97
N ALA A 54 -4.03 -0.99 -14.25
CA ALA A 54 -5.08 -1.59 -15.08
C ALA A 54 -5.39 -3.05 -14.70
N LYS A 55 -4.50 -3.72 -13.95
CA LYS A 55 -4.71 -5.08 -13.44
C LYS A 55 -5.69 -5.08 -12.27
N SER A 56 -6.43 -6.17 -12.13
CA SER A 56 -7.16 -6.46 -10.89
C SER A 56 -6.21 -6.55 -9.69
N LEU A 57 -6.72 -6.38 -8.48
CA LEU A 57 -5.90 -6.48 -7.27
C LEU A 57 -5.19 -7.84 -7.17
N ASP A 58 -5.88 -8.93 -7.50
CA ASP A 58 -5.28 -10.27 -7.46
C ASP A 58 -4.12 -10.41 -8.44
N GLU A 59 -4.26 -9.88 -9.65
CA GLU A 59 -3.19 -9.86 -10.66
C GLU A 59 -2.02 -8.95 -10.25
N GLN A 60 -2.29 -7.84 -9.56
CA GLN A 60 -1.23 -6.99 -9.00
C GLN A 60 -0.43 -7.76 -7.93
N ILE A 61 -1.11 -8.49 -7.05
CA ILE A 61 -0.45 -9.30 -6.02
C ILE A 61 0.33 -10.46 -6.64
N ASP A 62 -0.24 -11.16 -7.62
CA ASP A 62 0.45 -12.22 -8.37
C ASP A 62 1.73 -11.72 -9.01
N HIS A 63 1.68 -10.51 -9.58
CA HIS A 63 2.83 -9.87 -10.19
C HIS A 63 3.92 -9.56 -9.16
N LEU A 64 3.55 -9.03 -7.99
CA LEU A 64 4.50 -8.75 -6.91
C LEU A 64 5.11 -10.04 -6.32
N ALA A 65 4.35 -11.12 -6.29
CA ALA A 65 4.76 -12.42 -5.75
C ALA A 65 5.60 -13.28 -6.71
N LYS A 66 5.62 -12.94 -8.00
CA LYS A 66 6.24 -13.79 -9.03
C LYS A 66 7.72 -14.07 -8.76
N GLY A 67 8.02 -15.35 -8.51
CA GLY A 67 9.39 -15.83 -8.28
C GLY A 67 9.93 -15.54 -6.87
N GLU A 68 9.10 -15.05 -5.96
CA GLU A 68 9.47 -14.71 -4.59
C GLU A 68 9.10 -15.82 -3.60
N THR A 69 9.74 -15.84 -2.44
CA THR A 69 9.28 -16.64 -1.29
C THR A 69 8.03 -16.00 -0.68
N PRO A 70 7.20 -16.73 0.09
CA PRO A 70 6.06 -16.14 0.79
C PRO A 70 6.41 -14.91 1.64
N PHE A 71 7.54 -14.96 2.35
CA PHE A 71 8.07 -13.83 3.11
C PHE A 71 8.35 -12.62 2.21
N ALA A 72 9.09 -12.81 1.11
CA ALA A 72 9.43 -11.71 0.21
C ALA A 72 8.20 -11.17 -0.53
N ALA A 73 7.26 -12.03 -0.94
CA ALA A 73 6.02 -11.64 -1.58
C ALA A 73 5.14 -10.79 -0.65
N ALA A 74 4.92 -11.25 0.59
CA ALA A 74 4.18 -10.50 1.60
C ALA A 74 4.82 -9.15 1.90
N HIS A 75 6.16 -9.09 1.98
CA HIS A 75 6.88 -7.83 2.14
C HIS A 75 6.65 -6.87 0.98
N ARG A 76 6.70 -7.33 -0.27
CA ARG A 76 6.44 -6.50 -1.46
C ARG A 76 5.00 -5.98 -1.51
N VAL A 77 4.02 -6.77 -1.06
CA VAL A 77 2.63 -6.28 -0.90
C VAL A 77 2.54 -5.23 0.20
N SER A 78 3.26 -5.43 1.31
CA SER A 78 3.34 -4.44 2.39
C SER A 78 3.98 -3.13 1.93
N ASP A 79 5.00 -3.20 1.07
CA ASP A 79 5.65 -2.05 0.45
C ASP A 79 4.68 -1.32 -0.49
N TYR A 80 3.86 -2.08 -1.23
CA TYR A 80 2.83 -1.51 -2.09
C TYR A 80 1.79 -0.72 -1.29
N ALA A 81 1.28 -1.29 -0.20
CA ALA A 81 0.36 -0.61 0.69
C ALA A 81 0.97 0.70 1.22
N GLU A 82 2.26 0.70 1.57
CA GLU A 82 2.94 1.90 2.07
C GLU A 82 3.04 3.02 1.02
N ILE A 83 3.28 2.67 -0.24
CA ILE A 83 3.25 3.61 -1.36
C ILE A 83 1.83 4.19 -1.54
N LEU A 84 0.80 3.36 -1.42
CA LEU A 84 -0.60 3.80 -1.50
C LEU A 84 -0.99 4.75 -0.35
N GLU A 85 -0.46 4.53 0.85
CA GLU A 85 -0.65 5.45 1.98
C GLU A 85 -0.02 6.82 1.68
N GLN A 86 1.18 6.84 1.11
CA GLN A 86 1.83 8.10 0.72
C GLN A 86 1.02 8.83 -0.36
N ALA A 87 0.45 8.10 -1.32
CA ALA A 87 -0.46 8.69 -2.31
C ALA A 87 -1.71 9.31 -1.64
N ALA A 88 -2.31 8.58 -0.68
CA ALA A 88 -3.49 9.03 0.04
C ALA A 88 -3.25 10.33 0.81
N LEU A 89 -2.09 10.46 1.47
CA LEU A 89 -1.71 11.67 2.20
C LEU A 89 -1.61 12.89 1.28
N ILE A 90 -1.06 12.72 0.07
CA ILE A 90 -1.00 13.79 -0.93
C ILE A 90 -2.42 14.15 -1.38
N TYR A 91 -3.25 13.13 -1.70
CA TYR A 91 -4.61 13.35 -2.17
C TYR A 91 -5.49 14.07 -1.15
N ASP A 92 -5.41 13.73 0.13
CA ASP A 92 -6.10 14.49 1.19
C ASP A 92 -5.66 15.95 1.19
N HIS A 93 -4.35 16.18 1.14
CA HIS A 93 -3.79 17.53 1.19
C HIS A 93 -4.28 18.41 0.03
N VAL A 94 -4.44 17.85 -1.18
CA VAL A 94 -4.95 18.57 -2.35
C VAL A 94 -6.48 18.51 -2.50
N GLY A 95 -7.21 18.09 -1.46
CA GLY A 95 -8.68 18.06 -1.45
C GLY A 95 -9.29 17.01 -2.38
N LYS A 96 -8.61 15.89 -2.59
CA LYS A 96 -9.04 14.74 -3.40
C LYS A 96 -9.37 13.54 -2.52
N GLU A 97 -10.25 13.76 -1.54
CA GLU A 97 -10.62 12.77 -0.51
C GLU A 97 -11.07 11.41 -1.08
N SER A 98 -11.84 11.40 -2.17
CA SER A 98 -12.27 10.15 -2.82
C SER A 98 -11.09 9.32 -3.36
N LEU A 99 -10.06 9.98 -3.92
CA LEU A 99 -8.84 9.28 -4.35
C LEU A 99 -8.04 8.80 -3.15
N ALA A 100 -7.95 9.61 -2.11
CA ALA A 100 -7.26 9.23 -0.88
C ALA A 100 -7.88 8.00 -0.22
N LEU A 101 -9.20 7.99 -0.07
CA LEU A 101 -9.96 6.84 0.43
C LEU A 101 -9.76 5.62 -0.46
N SER A 102 -9.85 5.78 -1.78
CA SER A 102 -9.63 4.67 -2.73
C SER A 102 -8.23 4.07 -2.60
N SER A 103 -7.19 4.89 -2.42
CA SER A 103 -5.82 4.41 -2.18
C SER A 103 -5.70 3.65 -0.86
N ARG A 104 -6.36 4.11 0.22
CA ARG A 104 -6.36 3.42 1.51
C ARG A 104 -7.09 2.07 1.44
N ILE A 105 -8.28 2.04 0.83
CA ILE A 105 -9.06 0.83 0.60
C ILE A 105 -8.22 -0.20 -0.18
N LEU A 106 -7.55 0.23 -1.25
CA LEU A 106 -6.69 -0.66 -2.04
C LEU A 106 -5.52 -1.21 -1.22
N GLY A 107 -4.88 -0.37 -0.41
CA GLY A 107 -3.79 -0.79 0.48
C GLY A 107 -4.24 -1.81 1.51
N LEU A 108 -5.36 -1.57 2.19
CA LEU A 108 -5.93 -2.51 3.16
C LEU A 108 -6.36 -3.81 2.50
N SER A 109 -7.04 -3.74 1.36
CA SER A 109 -7.47 -4.91 0.59
C SER A 109 -6.28 -5.77 0.15
N ALA A 110 -5.17 -5.14 -0.27
CA ALA A 110 -3.95 -5.84 -0.64
C ALA A 110 -3.33 -6.58 0.55
N LEU A 111 -3.27 -5.94 1.72
CA LEU A 111 -2.75 -6.54 2.95
C LEU A 111 -3.62 -7.71 3.43
N LEU A 112 -4.95 -7.56 3.43
CA LEU A 112 -5.89 -8.63 3.81
C LEU A 112 -5.78 -9.83 2.86
N ASN A 113 -5.70 -9.57 1.56
CA ASN A 113 -5.50 -10.63 0.56
C ASN A 113 -4.15 -11.34 0.76
N ALA A 114 -3.08 -10.61 1.08
CA ALA A 114 -1.78 -11.20 1.42
C ALA A 114 -1.83 -12.10 2.66
N VAL A 115 -2.62 -11.75 3.69
CA VAL A 115 -2.82 -12.64 4.86
C VAL A 115 -3.54 -13.93 4.46
N VAL A 116 -4.52 -13.87 3.56
CA VAL A 116 -5.21 -15.07 3.06
C VAL A 116 -4.24 -15.96 2.26
N ARG A 117 -3.39 -15.35 1.42
CA ARG A 117 -2.44 -16.08 0.56
C ARG A 117 -1.26 -16.66 1.33
N TRP A 118 -0.75 -15.94 2.32
CA TRP A 118 0.41 -16.32 3.14
C TRP A 118 0.09 -16.16 4.64
N PRO A 119 -0.74 -17.06 5.22
CA PRO A 119 -1.17 -16.96 6.61
C PRO A 119 -0.01 -16.92 7.62
N GLU A 120 1.11 -17.57 7.30
CA GLU A 120 2.33 -17.56 8.12
C GLU A 120 2.99 -16.18 8.22
N GLN A 121 2.66 -15.25 7.31
CA GLN A 121 3.16 -13.87 7.32
C GLN A 121 2.24 -12.91 8.08
N ARG A 122 1.14 -13.40 8.65
CA ARG A 122 0.16 -12.57 9.34
C ARG A 122 0.77 -11.67 10.43
N ALA A 123 1.66 -12.22 11.27
CA ALA A 123 2.31 -11.44 12.32
C ALA A 123 3.18 -10.29 11.77
N ASN A 124 3.80 -10.49 10.61
CA ASN A 124 4.61 -9.47 9.95
C ASN A 124 3.74 -8.37 9.30
N LEU A 125 2.56 -8.75 8.79
CA LEU A 125 1.61 -7.83 8.16
C LEU A 125 0.73 -7.08 9.16
N ALA A 126 0.56 -7.61 10.38
CA ALA A 126 -0.39 -7.11 11.35
C ALA A 126 -0.23 -5.61 11.70
N PRO A 127 0.98 -5.09 11.99
CA PRO A 127 1.14 -3.67 12.30
C PRO A 127 0.65 -2.75 11.19
N LYS A 128 0.75 -3.17 9.92
CA LYS A 128 0.27 -2.39 8.78
C LYS A 128 -1.23 -2.52 8.60
N ILE A 129 -1.80 -3.71 8.81
CA ILE A 129 -3.25 -3.91 8.77
C ILE A 129 -3.92 -3.05 9.83
N ASP A 130 -3.43 -3.09 11.08
CA ASP A 130 -3.96 -2.28 12.19
C ASP A 130 -3.88 -0.78 11.91
N ARG A 131 -2.79 -0.33 11.28
CA ARG A 131 -2.66 1.07 10.85
C ARG A 131 -3.71 1.43 9.81
N PHE A 132 -3.94 0.58 8.82
CA PHE A 132 -4.88 0.84 7.74
C PHE A 132 -6.35 0.70 8.17
N SER A 133 -6.68 -0.21 9.08
CA SER A 133 -8.04 -0.34 9.63
C SER A 133 -8.44 0.85 10.50
N ALA A 134 -7.48 1.58 11.06
CA ALA A 134 -7.74 2.87 11.70
C ALA A 134 -8.05 4.00 10.69
N LEU A 135 -7.72 3.83 9.41
CA LEU A 135 -7.89 4.82 8.35
C LEU A 135 -9.06 4.50 7.39
N VAL A 136 -9.56 3.27 7.42
CA VAL A 136 -10.64 2.77 6.56
C VAL A 136 -11.58 1.95 7.43
N THR A 137 -12.83 2.40 7.53
CA THR A 137 -13.87 1.66 8.22
C THR A 137 -14.29 0.42 7.42
N ALA A 138 -14.82 -0.60 8.10
CA ALA A 138 -15.32 -1.80 7.43
C ALA A 138 -16.40 -1.46 6.37
N GLU A 139 -17.26 -0.49 6.63
CA GLU A 139 -18.33 -0.07 5.71
C GLU A 139 -17.81 0.51 4.38
N GLU A 140 -16.59 1.06 4.38
CA GLU A 140 -15.94 1.63 3.19
C GLU A 140 -15.27 0.56 2.32
N LEU A 141 -14.98 -0.62 2.86
CA LEU A 141 -14.38 -1.71 2.10
C LEU A 141 -15.41 -2.37 1.16
N PRO A 142 -14.99 -2.90 0.00
CA PRO A 142 -15.84 -3.75 -0.80
C PRO A 142 -16.25 -5.01 -0.01
N PRO A 143 -17.45 -5.59 -0.22
CA PRO A 143 -18.00 -6.69 0.59
C PRO A 143 -17.03 -7.84 0.94
N PRO A 144 -16.26 -8.42 0.00
CA PRO A 144 -15.35 -9.51 0.36
C PRO A 144 -14.24 -9.08 1.34
N PHE A 145 -13.84 -7.81 1.32
CA PHE A 145 -12.83 -7.29 2.24
C PHE A 145 -13.41 -6.87 3.59
N GLN A 146 -14.71 -6.59 3.67
CA GLN A 146 -15.41 -6.40 4.94
C GLN A 146 -15.36 -7.68 5.78
N GLU A 147 -15.81 -8.79 5.18
CA GLU A 147 -15.79 -10.12 5.82
C GLU A 147 -14.38 -10.55 6.21
N LEU A 148 -13.39 -10.26 5.36
CA LEU A 148 -11.98 -10.55 5.65
C LEU A 148 -11.43 -9.71 6.80
N LEU A 149 -11.80 -8.43 6.90
CA LEU A 149 -11.38 -7.58 8.02
C LEU A 149 -12.01 -8.05 9.33
N GLU A 150 -13.32 -8.35 9.34
CA GLU A 150 -14.01 -8.90 10.51
C GLU A 150 -13.40 -10.24 10.95
N HIS A 151 -13.09 -11.13 10.00
CA HIS A 151 -12.41 -12.38 10.29
C HIS A 151 -11.00 -12.15 10.84
N TYR A 152 -10.27 -11.19 10.27
CA TYR A 152 -8.94 -10.81 10.75
C TYR A 152 -8.98 -10.29 12.19
N GLU A 153 -9.95 -9.45 12.55
CA GLU A 153 -10.07 -8.89 13.90
C GLU A 153 -10.48 -9.92 14.95
N THR A 154 -11.28 -10.92 14.56
CA THR A 154 -11.83 -11.93 15.48
C THR A 154 -10.88 -13.10 15.74
N VAL A 155 -10.04 -13.46 14.77
CA VAL A 155 -9.10 -14.58 14.93
C VAL A 155 -7.85 -14.09 15.66
N GLN A 156 -7.79 -14.24 16.98
CA GLN A 156 -6.53 -14.12 17.72
C GLN A 156 -5.64 -15.32 17.36
N VAL A 157 -4.45 -15.06 16.80
CA VAL A 157 -3.41 -16.10 16.72
C VAL A 157 -2.69 -16.10 18.08
N PRO A 158 -2.55 -17.26 18.74
CA PRO A 158 -1.82 -17.38 20.00
C PRO A 158 -0.34 -17.00 19.90
#